data_AF-B8MJS2-F1
#
_entry.id   AF-B8MJS2-F1
#
_cell.length_a   1.000
_cell.length_b   1.000
_cell.length_c   1.000
_cell.angle_alpha   90.00
_cell.angle_beta   90.00
_cell.angle_gamma   90.00
#
_symmetry.space_group_name_H-M   'P 1'
#
loop_
_entity.id
_entity.type
_entity.pdbx_description
1 polymer ?
#
loop_
_entity_poly.entity_id
_entity_poly.type
_entity_poly.pdbx_seq_one_letter_code
_entity_poly.pdbx_strand_id
1 'polypeptide(L)'
;MVNEADILKAISDLESQKTPQYAKTARKYNLEPSTLRRRYKGQTVSNQEATSIHCKLLTDAQEEVLLRHISKLSSRGLPPTPQILRNLVVELLQHDVGECWIRRFCHHYHNRIDKKIKKYRISPSNTYNFDEKGFNIGLCHTEKRIVLKSQLHSKKLLGAIQDRSTEFITFIAYICANGIAIPPALIYQGELGDLQDTWLKDFDSLREKAYCWLLRAIEMPGTGMQQGEVTYGLHVTSSSKDYIDRVRASLRQTDTTEHRTQ
;
A
#
# COMPACT_ATOMS: atom_id res chain seq x y z
N MET A 1 -19.02 -35.48 -11.07
CA MET A 1 -18.70 -34.13 -11.57
C MET A 1 -18.05 -34.29 -12.94
N VAL A 2 -18.50 -33.53 -13.94
CA VAL A 2 -17.89 -33.59 -15.28
C VAL A 2 -16.48 -33.01 -15.20
N ASN A 3 -15.50 -33.74 -15.72
CA ASN A 3 -14.10 -33.31 -15.71
C ASN A 3 -13.86 -32.30 -16.84
N GLU A 4 -13.44 -31.09 -16.47
CA GLU A 4 -13.20 -30.00 -17.43
C GLU A 4 -12.11 -30.37 -18.46
N ALA A 5 -11.11 -31.17 -18.05
CA ALA A 5 -10.07 -31.64 -18.96
C ALA A 5 -10.60 -32.52 -20.09
N ASP A 6 -11.63 -33.32 -19.82
CA ASP A 6 -12.24 -34.20 -20.83
C ASP A 6 -13.13 -33.41 -21.80
N ILE A 7 -13.77 -32.34 -21.32
CA ILE A 7 -14.49 -31.37 -22.17
C ILE A 7 -13.52 -30.69 -23.14
N LEU A 8 -12.37 -30.21 -22.66
CA LEU A 8 -11.38 -29.52 -23.50
C LEU A 8 -10.80 -30.44 -24.57
N LYS A 9 -10.48 -31.70 -24.23
CA LYS A 9 -10.06 -32.72 -25.21
C LYS A 9 -11.14 -32.97 -26.26
N ALA A 10 -12.41 -33.05 -25.85
CA ALA A 10 -13.53 -33.25 -26.76
C ALA A 10 -13.77 -32.05 -27.68
N ILE A 11 -13.56 -30.81 -27.21
CA ILE A 11 -13.62 -29.60 -28.03
C ILE A 11 -12.50 -29.61 -29.07
N SER A 12 -11.26 -29.91 -28.69
CA SER A 12 -10.13 -30.01 -29.62
C SER A 12 -10.35 -31.09 -30.70
N ASP A 13 -10.94 -32.23 -30.33
CA ASP A 13 -11.32 -33.28 -31.28
C ASP A 13 -12.39 -32.78 -32.27
N LEU A 14 -13.39 -32.01 -31.81
CA LEU A 14 -14.41 -31.39 -32.68
C LEU A 14 -13.81 -30.35 -33.63
N GLU A 15 -12.86 -29.54 -33.17
CA GLU A 15 -12.18 -28.54 -34.00
C GLU A 15 -11.35 -29.20 -35.13
N SER A 16 -10.85 -30.41 -34.92
CA SER A 16 -10.10 -31.17 -35.94
C SER A 16 -10.99 -31.77 -37.04
N GLN A 17 -12.31 -31.83 -36.82
CA GLN A 17 -13.26 -32.44 -37.75
C GLN A 17 -13.77 -31.41 -38.78
N LYS A 18 -13.76 -31.76 -40.07
CA LYS A 18 -14.38 -30.93 -41.13
C LYS A 18 -15.86 -30.65 -40.88
N THR A 19 -16.57 -31.60 -40.28
CA THR A 19 -17.96 -31.46 -39.84
C THR A 19 -18.08 -31.91 -38.38
N PRO A 20 -18.54 -31.04 -37.46
CA PRO A 20 -18.52 -31.34 -36.03
C PRO A 20 -19.55 -32.41 -35.65
N GLN A 21 -19.09 -33.60 -35.25
CA GLN A 21 -19.93 -34.72 -34.85
C GLN A 21 -20.10 -34.82 -33.33
N TYR A 22 -21.01 -34.02 -32.77
CA TYR A 22 -21.21 -33.91 -31.31
C TYR A 22 -21.49 -35.25 -30.61
N ALA A 23 -22.41 -36.07 -31.14
CA ALA A 23 -22.83 -37.30 -30.47
C ALA A 23 -21.73 -38.38 -30.43
N LYS A 24 -20.94 -38.49 -31.50
CA LYS A 24 -19.85 -39.47 -31.61
C LYS A 24 -18.69 -39.08 -30.69
N THR A 25 -18.28 -37.82 -30.72
CA THR A 25 -17.22 -37.30 -29.86
C THR A 25 -17.63 -37.35 -28.39
N ALA A 26 -18.87 -36.99 -28.04
CA ALA A 26 -19.36 -37.07 -26.67
C ALA A 26 -19.31 -38.50 -26.11
N ARG A 27 -19.72 -39.52 -26.90
CA ARG A 27 -19.60 -40.93 -26.50
C ARG A 27 -18.15 -41.38 -26.28
N LYS A 28 -17.21 -40.91 -27.11
CA LYS A 28 -15.77 -41.21 -26.99
C LYS A 28 -15.19 -40.74 -25.65
N TYR A 29 -15.61 -39.57 -25.17
CA TYR A 29 -15.12 -38.99 -23.90
C TYR A 29 -16.09 -39.18 -22.72
N ASN A 30 -17.13 -40.01 -22.87
CA ASN A 30 -18.15 -40.24 -21.85
C ASN A 30 -18.81 -38.95 -21.32
N LEU A 31 -19.10 -38.02 -22.24
CA LEU A 31 -19.76 -36.73 -21.97
C LEU A 31 -21.21 -36.75 -22.43
N GLU A 32 -22.04 -35.90 -21.83
CA GLU A 32 -23.40 -35.68 -22.30
C GLU A 32 -23.38 -34.79 -23.57
N PRO A 33 -24.00 -35.21 -24.69
CA PRO A 33 -23.88 -34.51 -25.98
C PRO A 33 -24.37 -33.06 -25.96
N SER A 34 -25.43 -32.75 -25.21
CA SER A 34 -25.96 -31.39 -25.12
C SER A 34 -25.01 -30.44 -24.38
N THR A 35 -24.25 -30.95 -23.42
CA THR A 35 -23.22 -30.23 -22.66
C THR A 35 -22.05 -29.89 -23.58
N LEU A 36 -21.54 -30.87 -24.34
CA LEU A 36 -20.45 -30.64 -25.31
C LEU A 36 -20.88 -29.64 -26.39
N ARG A 37 -22.12 -29.74 -26.89
CA ARG A 37 -22.67 -28.81 -27.89
C ARG A 37 -22.77 -27.38 -27.34
N ARG A 38 -23.23 -27.20 -26.10
CA ARG A 38 -23.32 -25.88 -25.45
C ARG A 38 -21.93 -25.26 -25.24
N ARG A 39 -20.96 -26.06 -24.78
CA ARG A 39 -19.57 -25.62 -24.61
C ARG A 39 -18.90 -25.25 -25.94
N TYR A 40 -19.01 -26.08 -26.97
CA TYR A 40 -18.43 -25.80 -28.29
C TYR A 40 -19.02 -24.54 -28.94
N LYS A 41 -20.30 -24.26 -28.70
CA LYS A 41 -20.96 -23.04 -29.18
C LYS A 41 -20.71 -21.80 -28.30
N GLY A 42 -19.92 -21.92 -27.23
CA GLY A 42 -19.66 -20.83 -26.29
C GLY A 42 -20.88 -20.40 -25.46
N GLN A 43 -21.93 -21.22 -25.38
CA GLN A 43 -23.15 -20.90 -24.62
C GLN A 43 -22.97 -21.13 -23.12
N THR A 44 -22.03 -21.97 -22.74
CA THR A 44 -21.66 -22.22 -21.35
C THR A 44 -20.14 -22.17 -21.22
N VAL A 45 -19.67 -21.66 -20.09
CA VAL A 45 -18.24 -21.60 -19.73
C VAL A 45 -17.95 -22.55 -18.57
N SER A 46 -16.66 -22.68 -18.21
CA SER A 46 -16.29 -23.50 -17.06
C SER A 46 -16.85 -22.91 -15.77
N ASN A 47 -17.10 -23.72 -14.75
CA ASN A 47 -17.55 -23.19 -13.45
C ASN A 47 -16.53 -22.19 -12.88
N GLN A 48 -15.23 -22.44 -13.10
CA GLN A 48 -14.16 -21.54 -12.69
C GLN A 48 -14.23 -20.20 -13.43
N GLU A 49 -14.41 -20.25 -14.75
CA GLU A 49 -14.53 -19.07 -15.61
C GLU A 49 -15.81 -18.29 -15.34
N ALA A 50 -16.95 -18.97 -15.16
CA ALA A 50 -18.20 -18.34 -14.71
C ALA A 50 -18.03 -17.64 -13.36
N THR A 51 -17.34 -18.28 -12.42
CA THR A 51 -17.05 -17.68 -11.12
C THR A 51 -16.16 -16.44 -11.28
N SER A 52 -15.14 -16.50 -12.14
CA SER A 52 -14.27 -15.35 -12.43
C SER A 52 -15.03 -14.18 -13.08
N ILE A 53 -15.92 -14.47 -14.02
CA ILE A 53 -16.64 -13.43 -14.77
C ILE A 53 -17.77 -12.82 -13.94
N HIS A 54 -18.55 -13.65 -13.23
CA HIS A 54 -19.82 -13.22 -12.65
C HIS A 54 -19.81 -13.11 -11.13
N CYS A 55 -18.89 -13.78 -10.43
CA CYS A 55 -18.90 -13.83 -8.96
C CYS A 55 -17.72 -13.10 -8.31
N LYS A 56 -16.62 -12.87 -9.04
CA LYS A 56 -15.48 -12.11 -8.53
C LYS A 56 -15.62 -10.62 -8.84
N LEU A 57 -15.01 -9.80 -7.97
CA LEU A 57 -14.88 -8.36 -8.19
C LEU A 57 -13.88 -8.05 -9.33
N LEU A 58 -12.80 -8.83 -9.39
CA LEU A 58 -11.80 -8.77 -10.45
C LEU A 58 -11.79 -10.08 -11.20
N THR A 59 -11.70 -10.01 -12.53
CA THR A 59 -11.47 -11.18 -13.36
C THR A 59 -10.10 -11.80 -13.06
N ASP A 60 -9.93 -13.10 -13.34
CA ASP A 60 -8.65 -13.80 -13.15
C ASP A 60 -7.48 -13.08 -13.86
N ALA A 61 -7.73 -12.49 -15.02
CA ALA A 61 -6.73 -11.70 -15.75
C ALA A 61 -6.32 -10.43 -14.97
N GLN A 62 -7.28 -9.69 -14.41
CA GLN A 62 -7.00 -8.51 -13.59
C GLN A 62 -6.29 -8.88 -12.28
N GLU A 63 -6.71 -9.97 -11.63
CA GLU A 63 -6.03 -10.48 -10.43
C GLU A 63 -4.56 -10.85 -10.73
N GLU A 64 -4.28 -11.42 -11.91
CA GLU A 64 -2.91 -11.73 -12.32
C GLU A 64 -2.07 -10.46 -12.58
N VAL A 65 -2.66 -9.42 -13.16
CA VAL A 65 -2.00 -8.10 -13.31
C VAL A 65 -1.63 -7.53 -11.94
N LEU A 66 -2.55 -7.59 -10.98
CA LEU A 66 -2.31 -7.12 -9.61
C LEU A 66 -1.18 -7.94 -8.95
N LEU A 67 -1.21 -9.27 -9.06
CA LEU A 67 -0.16 -10.14 -8.52
C LEU A 67 1.21 -9.92 -9.18
N ARG A 68 1.24 -9.57 -10.46
CA ARG A 68 2.45 -9.16 -11.17
C ARG A 68 2.98 -7.84 -10.62
N HIS A 69 2.10 -6.87 -10.37
CA HIS A 69 2.48 -5.59 -9.78
C HIS A 69 3.06 -5.76 -8.37
N ILE A 70 2.41 -6.55 -7.51
CA ILE A 70 2.91 -6.93 -6.18
C ILE A 70 4.32 -7.50 -6.28
N SER A 71 4.55 -8.40 -7.23
CA SER A 71 5.89 -8.99 -7.44
C SER A 71 6.93 -7.96 -7.84
N LYS A 72 6.53 -6.97 -8.66
CA LYS A 72 7.41 -5.89 -9.11
C LYS A 72 7.78 -4.97 -7.96
N LEU A 73 6.83 -4.65 -7.07
CA LEU A 73 7.11 -3.91 -5.84
C LEU A 73 8.08 -4.69 -4.93
N SER A 74 7.80 -5.96 -4.68
CA SER A 74 8.68 -6.80 -3.87
C SER A 74 10.09 -6.93 -4.46
N SER A 75 10.22 -7.04 -5.79
CA SER A 75 11.54 -7.08 -6.44
C SER A 75 12.34 -5.78 -6.33
N ARG A 76 11.66 -4.66 -6.06
CA ARG A 76 12.28 -3.34 -5.83
C ARG A 76 12.58 -3.08 -4.36
N GLY A 77 12.31 -4.04 -3.48
CA GLY A 77 12.45 -3.87 -2.04
C GLY A 77 11.33 -3.05 -1.40
N LEU A 78 10.24 -2.78 -2.14
CA LEU A 78 9.07 -2.08 -1.59
C LEU A 78 8.04 -3.12 -1.12
N PRO A 79 7.76 -3.22 0.19
CA PRO A 79 6.76 -4.12 0.69
C PRO A 79 5.37 -3.64 0.24
N PRO A 80 4.57 -4.49 -0.43
CA PRO A 80 3.21 -4.13 -0.83
C PRO A 80 2.32 -4.05 0.42
N THR A 81 1.89 -2.85 0.79
CA THR A 81 0.96 -2.64 1.91
C THR A 81 -0.50 -2.83 1.46
N PRO A 82 -1.42 -3.20 2.37
CA PRO A 82 -2.85 -3.28 2.06
C PRO A 82 -3.41 -1.99 1.44
N GLN A 83 -2.91 -0.83 1.87
CA GLN A 83 -3.31 0.47 1.32
C GLN A 83 -2.87 0.65 -0.13
N ILE A 84 -1.64 0.27 -0.48
CA ILE A 84 -1.15 0.31 -1.87
C ILE A 84 -2.02 -0.60 -2.75
N LEU A 85 -2.38 -1.79 -2.26
CA LEU A 85 -3.28 -2.70 -2.98
C LEU A 85 -4.66 -2.09 -3.21
N ARG A 86 -5.24 -1.46 -2.18
CA ARG A 86 -6.53 -0.78 -2.30
C ARG A 86 -6.46 0.32 -3.36
N ASN A 87 -5.44 1.17 -3.30
CA ASN A 87 -5.28 2.26 -4.27
C ASN A 87 -5.19 1.73 -5.71
N LEU A 88 -4.42 0.66 -5.96
CA LEU A 88 -4.31 0.04 -7.28
C LEU A 88 -5.65 -0.54 -7.76
N VAL A 89 -6.41 -1.19 -6.88
CA VAL A 89 -7.70 -1.76 -7.25
C VAL A 89 -8.75 -0.68 -7.51
N VAL A 90 -8.75 0.38 -6.70
CA VAL A 90 -9.62 1.55 -6.92
C VAL A 90 -9.28 2.23 -8.25
N GLU A 91 -8.00 2.34 -8.60
CA GLU A 91 -7.57 2.85 -9.92
C GLU A 91 -8.07 1.97 -11.07
N LEU A 92 -8.03 0.64 -10.91
CA LEU A 92 -8.51 -0.31 -11.93
C LEU A 92 -10.04 -0.32 -12.10
N LEU A 93 -10.79 -0.12 -11.01
CA LEU A 93 -12.25 -0.25 -10.99
C LEU A 93 -12.99 1.10 -11.04
N GLN A 94 -12.27 2.21 -10.80
CA GLN A 94 -12.82 3.56 -10.69
C GLN A 94 -13.93 3.73 -9.64
N HIS A 95 -14.01 2.82 -8.67
CA HIS A 95 -14.92 2.91 -7.54
C HIS A 95 -14.26 2.36 -6.28
N ASP A 96 -14.81 2.71 -5.12
CA ASP A 96 -14.25 2.28 -3.85
C ASP A 96 -14.47 0.77 -3.60
N VAL A 97 -13.53 0.15 -2.91
CA VAL A 97 -13.55 -1.26 -2.54
C VAL A 97 -13.55 -1.38 -1.03
N GLY A 98 -14.48 -2.18 -0.50
CA GLY A 98 -14.60 -2.42 0.93
C GLY A 98 -13.34 -3.06 1.53
N GLU A 99 -12.95 -2.62 2.73
CA GLU A 99 -11.73 -3.06 3.42
C GLU A 99 -11.63 -4.59 3.59
N CYS A 100 -12.78 -5.25 3.74
CA CYS A 100 -12.84 -6.71 3.86
C CYS A 100 -12.36 -7.45 2.62
N TRP A 101 -12.45 -6.84 1.44
CA TRP A 101 -12.03 -7.47 0.18
C TRP A 101 -10.51 -7.66 0.14
N ILE A 102 -9.73 -6.64 0.52
CA ILE A 102 -8.26 -6.71 0.54
C ILE A 102 -7.78 -7.84 1.46
N ARG A 103 -8.40 -7.94 2.65
CA ARG A 103 -8.10 -9.03 3.59
C ARG A 103 -8.39 -10.41 2.97
N ARG A 104 -9.55 -10.57 2.31
CA ARG A 104 -9.94 -11.83 1.65
C ARG A 104 -9.01 -12.17 0.48
N PHE A 105 -8.62 -11.16 -0.31
CA PHE A 105 -7.67 -11.32 -1.42
C PHE A 105 -6.32 -11.81 -0.92
N CYS A 106 -5.75 -11.16 0.10
CA CYS A 106 -4.48 -11.58 0.71
C CYS A 106 -4.57 -12.99 1.28
N HIS A 107 -5.68 -13.36 1.91
CA HIS A 107 -5.89 -14.71 2.42
C HIS A 107 -5.99 -15.75 1.29
N HIS A 108 -6.74 -15.47 0.23
CA HIS A 108 -6.90 -16.37 -0.92
C HIS A 108 -5.55 -16.62 -1.62
N TYR A 109 -4.73 -15.58 -1.74
CA TYR A 109 -3.44 -15.63 -2.44
C TYR A 109 -2.21 -15.79 -1.54
N HIS A 110 -2.38 -16.08 -0.24
CA HIS A 110 -1.26 -16.19 0.72
C HIS A 110 -0.18 -17.14 0.22
N ASN A 111 -0.56 -18.33 -0.27
CA ASN A 111 0.37 -19.33 -0.81
C ASN A 111 1.25 -18.78 -1.96
N ARG A 112 0.69 -17.92 -2.82
CA ARG A 112 1.45 -17.30 -3.93
C ARG A 112 2.36 -16.19 -3.43
N ILE A 113 1.91 -15.44 -2.42
CA ILE A 113 2.69 -14.36 -1.79
C ILE A 113 3.86 -14.97 -1.00
N ASP A 114 3.62 -16.00 -0.20
CA ASP A 114 4.63 -16.71 0.60
C ASP A 114 5.72 -17.33 -0.28
N LYS A 115 5.33 -17.93 -1.42
CA LYS A 115 6.29 -18.43 -2.42
C LYS A 115 7.21 -17.32 -2.93
N LYS A 116 6.70 -16.10 -3.13
CA LYS A 116 7.49 -14.95 -3.59
C LYS A 116 8.38 -14.39 -2.48
N ILE A 117 7.87 -14.26 -1.25
CA ILE A 117 8.66 -13.85 -0.07
C ILE A 117 9.87 -14.78 0.10
N LYS A 118 9.64 -16.10 0.01
CA LYS A 118 10.71 -17.12 0.02
C LYS A 118 11.68 -16.95 -1.15
N LYS A 119 11.16 -16.75 -2.38
CA LYS A 119 11.98 -16.55 -3.59
C LYS A 119 12.93 -15.35 -3.47
N TYR A 120 12.42 -14.22 -2.99
CA TYR A 120 13.21 -13.00 -2.83
C TYR A 120 14.01 -12.97 -1.52
N ARG A 121 13.99 -14.06 -0.73
CA ARG A 121 14.69 -14.18 0.56
C ARG A 121 14.42 -12.97 1.46
N ILE A 122 13.18 -12.47 1.46
CA ILE A 122 12.77 -11.39 2.34
C ILE A 122 12.72 -12.00 3.74
N SER A 123 13.79 -11.81 4.50
CA SER A 123 13.87 -12.24 5.89
C SER A 123 12.88 -11.44 6.73
N PRO A 124 12.26 -12.04 7.76
CA PRO A 124 11.49 -11.29 8.76
C PRO A 124 12.28 -10.14 9.40
N SER A 125 13.61 -10.27 9.49
CA SER A 125 14.50 -9.19 9.94
C SER A 125 14.51 -7.97 9.03
N ASN A 126 14.17 -8.14 7.75
CA ASN A 126 14.19 -7.08 6.73
C ASN A 126 12.80 -6.50 6.49
N THR A 127 11.82 -6.87 7.32
CA THR A 127 10.45 -6.35 7.25
C THR A 127 10.25 -5.42 8.44
N TYR A 128 10.09 -4.13 8.17
CA TYR A 128 9.95 -3.10 9.20
C TYR A 128 8.57 -2.47 9.10
N ASN A 129 7.93 -2.26 10.26
CA ASN A 129 6.82 -1.34 10.39
C ASN A 129 7.33 -0.04 11.03
N PHE A 130 6.85 1.10 10.55
CA PHE A 130 7.10 2.40 11.16
C PHE A 130 5.78 2.99 11.62
N ASP A 131 5.80 3.70 12.73
CA ASP A 131 4.67 4.49 13.21
C ASP A 131 5.15 5.84 13.73
N GLU A 132 4.33 6.86 13.54
CA GLU A 132 4.61 8.24 13.93
C GLU A 132 3.72 8.62 15.12
N LYS A 133 4.33 9.18 16.17
CA LYS A 133 3.61 9.69 17.33
C LYS A 133 4.02 11.11 17.67
N GLY A 134 3.08 12.04 17.58
CA GLY A 134 3.26 13.41 18.06
C GLY A 134 3.10 13.50 19.59
N PHE A 135 4.00 14.25 20.22
CA PHE A 135 3.96 14.63 21.62
C PHE A 135 4.01 16.15 21.74
N ASN A 136 3.18 16.70 22.63
CA ASN A 136 3.24 18.11 22.99
C ASN A 136 4.12 18.30 24.22
N ILE A 137 5.24 19.00 24.07
CA ILE A 137 6.02 19.46 25.21
C ILE A 137 5.23 20.57 25.91
N GLY A 138 5.18 20.55 27.25
CA GLY A 138 4.50 21.57 28.05
C GLY A 138 3.00 21.33 28.24
N LEU A 139 2.44 20.24 27.71
CA LEU A 139 1.05 19.85 27.96
C LEU A 139 0.99 18.87 29.13
N CYS A 140 0.71 19.38 30.32
CA CYS A 140 0.38 18.52 31.47
C CYS A 140 -1.04 17.96 31.30
N HIS A 141 -1.20 16.65 31.47
CA HIS A 141 -2.54 16.08 31.61
C HIS A 141 -3.18 16.54 32.92
N THR A 142 -4.51 16.53 32.98
CA THR A 142 -5.25 16.83 34.21
C THR A 142 -4.90 15.83 35.30
N GLU A 143 -4.06 16.22 36.25
CA GLU A 143 -3.74 15.40 37.40
C GLU A 143 -4.66 15.69 38.60
N LYS A 144 -4.99 14.63 39.36
CA LYS A 144 -5.76 14.76 40.60
C LYS A 144 -4.82 15.21 41.72
N ARG A 145 -5.10 16.36 42.32
CA ARG A 145 -4.35 16.89 43.47
C ARG A 145 -5.17 16.77 44.76
N ILE A 146 -4.50 16.35 45.84
CA ILE A 146 -5.06 16.42 47.19
C ILE A 146 -4.73 17.81 47.75
N VAL A 147 -5.76 18.58 48.08
CA VAL A 147 -5.61 19.93 48.65
C VAL A 147 -6.45 20.05 49.92
N LEU A 148 -6.05 20.94 50.84
CA LEU A 148 -6.84 21.27 52.02
C LEU A 148 -8.14 21.97 51.60
N LYS A 149 -9.25 21.66 52.28
CA LYS A 149 -10.58 22.20 51.95
C LYS A 149 -10.61 23.73 51.97
N SER A 150 -9.89 24.37 52.89
CA SER A 150 -9.75 25.84 52.96
C SER A 150 -9.08 26.43 51.71
N GLN A 151 -8.10 25.74 51.13
CA GLN A 151 -7.38 26.19 49.95
C GLN A 151 -8.20 26.03 48.67
N LEU A 152 -9.04 24.99 48.57
CA LEU A 152 -9.99 24.81 47.47
C LEU A 152 -11.01 25.95 47.43
N HIS A 153 -11.55 26.34 48.60
CA HIS A 153 -12.49 27.46 48.70
C HIS A 153 -11.86 28.81 48.31
N SER A 154 -10.55 28.99 48.54
CA SER A 154 -9.83 30.20 48.17
C SER A 154 -9.63 30.39 46.66
N LYS A 155 -9.83 29.34 45.85
CA LYS A 155 -9.61 29.28 44.37
C LYS A 155 -8.21 29.70 43.87
N LYS A 156 -7.30 30.15 44.73
CA LYS A 156 -5.95 30.63 44.35
C LYS A 156 -5.02 29.54 43.79
N LEU A 157 -5.29 28.26 44.10
CA LEU A 157 -4.50 27.12 43.62
C LEU A 157 -5.09 26.45 42.35
N LEU A 158 -6.16 27.00 41.76
CA LEU A 158 -6.82 26.45 40.57
C LEU A 158 -6.23 26.99 39.25
N GLY A 159 -5.11 27.73 39.30
CA GLY A 159 -4.43 28.20 38.10
C GLY A 159 -3.72 27.05 37.40
N ALA A 160 -3.88 26.96 36.07
CA ALA A 160 -2.99 26.15 35.24
C ALA A 160 -1.59 26.77 35.29
N ILE A 161 -0.63 26.08 35.92
CA ILE A 161 0.79 26.39 35.75
C ILE A 161 1.15 25.80 34.39
N GLN A 162 0.87 26.54 33.33
CA GLN A 162 1.31 26.18 32.00
C GLN A 162 2.13 27.35 31.46
N ASP A 163 3.38 27.06 31.11
CA ASP A 163 4.15 27.95 30.27
C ASP A 163 3.57 27.90 28.86
N ARG A 164 3.48 29.07 28.22
CA ARG A 164 2.68 29.26 27.00
C ARG A 164 3.35 28.69 25.74
N SER A 165 4.49 28.02 25.87
CA SER A 165 5.28 27.47 24.77
C SER A 165 5.01 25.97 24.65
N THR A 166 4.08 25.60 23.77
CA THR A 166 3.87 24.22 23.36
C THR A 166 4.65 23.95 22.09
N GLU A 167 5.72 23.15 22.19
CA GLU A 167 6.46 22.67 21.04
C GLU A 167 5.99 21.25 20.70
N PHE A 168 5.81 20.96 19.41
CA PHE A 168 5.50 19.62 18.94
C PHE A 168 6.79 18.86 18.67
N ILE A 169 6.92 17.67 19.27
CA ILE A 169 7.93 16.69 18.90
C ILE A 169 7.25 15.51 18.24
N THR A 170 7.80 15.08 17.11
CA THR A 170 7.39 13.85 16.45
C THR A 170 8.37 12.74 16.80
N PHE A 171 7.85 11.61 17.28
CA PHE A 171 8.58 10.39 17.53
C PHE A 171 8.30 9.38 16.42
N ILE A 172 9.37 8.90 15.77
CA ILE A 172 9.28 7.84 14.78
C ILE A 172 9.89 6.57 15.37
N ALA A 173 9.05 5.57 15.58
CA ALA A 173 9.49 4.24 16.03
C ALA A 173 9.49 3.24 14.88
N TYR A 174 10.43 2.30 14.96
CA TYR A 174 10.58 1.22 13.99
C TYR A 174 10.64 -0.12 14.72
N ILE A 175 9.86 -1.10 14.25
CA ILE A 175 9.89 -2.47 14.76
C ILE A 175 10.00 -3.43 13.58
N CYS A 176 11.01 -4.31 13.62
CA CYS A 176 11.12 -5.44 12.72
C CYS A 176 10.04 -6.50 12.99
N ALA A 177 9.68 -7.28 11.98
CA ALA A 177 8.82 -8.45 12.15
C ALA A 177 9.45 -9.58 13.01
N ASN A 178 10.76 -9.52 13.30
CA ASN A 178 11.43 -10.41 14.25
C ASN A 178 11.46 -9.88 15.69
N GLY A 179 10.83 -8.72 15.97
CA GLY A 179 10.75 -8.11 17.29
C GLY A 179 11.93 -7.20 17.68
N ILE A 180 12.93 -7.04 16.80
CA ILE A 180 14.03 -6.09 17.03
C ILE A 180 13.53 -4.67 16.73
N ALA A 181 13.70 -3.76 17.67
CA ALA A 181 13.42 -2.34 17.47
C ALA A 181 14.69 -1.61 16.99
N ILE A 182 14.57 -0.75 15.98
CA ILE A 182 15.62 0.23 15.67
C ILE A 182 15.48 1.37 16.68
N PRO A 183 16.59 1.98 17.16
CA PRO A 183 16.52 3.20 17.94
C PRO A 183 15.57 4.22 17.28
N PRO A 184 14.57 4.72 18.02
CA PRO A 184 13.60 5.64 17.45
C PRO A 184 14.25 7.00 17.14
N ALA A 185 13.68 7.71 16.17
CA ALA A 185 14.09 9.06 15.81
C ALA A 185 13.14 10.09 16.42
N LEU A 186 13.70 11.22 16.87
CA LEU A 186 12.92 12.38 17.31
C LEU A 186 13.11 13.49 16.27
N ILE A 187 12.00 14.05 15.81
CA ILE A 187 11.95 15.21 14.94
C ILE A 187 11.41 16.38 15.77
N TYR A 188 12.24 17.40 15.93
CA TYR A 188 11.87 18.65 16.59
C TYR A 188 11.25 19.60 15.57
N GLN A 189 10.53 20.61 16.07
CA GLN A 189 10.04 21.69 15.24
C GLN A 189 11.22 22.36 14.50
N GLY A 190 11.14 22.43 13.17
CA GLY A 190 12.15 23.13 12.36
C GLY A 190 12.06 24.64 12.54
N GLU A 191 13.21 25.32 12.47
CA GLU A 191 13.25 26.78 12.44
C GLU A 191 12.83 27.31 11.05
N LEU A 192 12.26 28.52 11.00
CA LEU A 192 11.82 29.15 9.75
C LEU A 192 13.04 29.36 8.82
N GLY A 193 13.07 28.65 7.69
CA GLY A 193 14.17 28.71 6.72
C GLY A 193 15.06 27.46 6.68
N ASP A 194 14.82 26.48 7.56
CA ASP A 194 15.56 25.21 7.62
C ASP A 194 14.95 24.12 6.73
N LEU A 195 14.29 24.53 5.65
CA LEU A 195 13.89 23.61 4.59
C LEU A 195 15.17 23.12 3.91
N GLN A 196 15.32 21.81 3.72
CA GLN A 196 16.44 21.21 2.97
C GLN A 196 16.34 21.57 1.47
N ASP A 197 16.49 22.86 1.13
CA ASP A 197 16.45 23.41 -0.22
C ASP A 197 17.53 22.82 -1.12
N THR A 198 18.59 22.27 -0.52
CA THR A 198 19.60 21.43 -1.16
C THR A 198 19.02 20.27 -1.94
N TRP A 199 17.89 19.70 -1.53
CA TRP A 199 17.22 18.60 -2.24
C TRP A 199 16.51 19.06 -3.52
N LEU A 200 16.22 20.36 -3.64
CA LEU A 200 15.60 20.97 -4.81
C LEU A 200 16.61 21.58 -5.78
N LYS A 201 17.91 21.59 -5.47
CA LYS A 201 18.95 22.13 -6.36
C LYS A 201 19.10 21.35 -7.67
N ASP A 202 18.83 20.05 -7.63
CA ASP A 202 18.90 19.15 -8.79
C ASP A 202 17.54 19.01 -9.51
N PHE A 203 16.49 19.69 -9.01
CA PHE A 203 15.15 19.62 -9.57
C PHE A 203 15.04 20.48 -10.84
N ASP A 204 14.90 19.82 -11.99
CA ASP A 204 14.68 20.49 -13.28
C ASP A 204 13.18 20.55 -13.60
N SER A 205 12.57 21.73 -13.42
CA SER A 205 11.14 21.96 -13.65
C SER A 205 10.68 21.78 -15.10
N LEU A 206 11.61 21.68 -16.05
CA LEU A 206 11.32 21.40 -17.46
C LEU A 206 11.25 19.90 -17.77
N ARG A 207 11.90 19.05 -16.96
CA ARG A 207 11.98 17.59 -17.15
C ARG A 207 11.21 16.80 -16.09
N GLU A 208 11.09 17.36 -14.90
CA GLU A 208 10.51 16.72 -13.73
C GLU A 208 9.28 17.51 -13.26
N LYS A 209 8.19 16.80 -12.95
CA LYS A 209 6.98 17.40 -12.39
C LYS A 209 6.90 17.04 -10.91
N ALA A 210 6.93 18.06 -10.06
CA ALA A 210 6.60 17.93 -8.64
C ALA A 210 5.13 18.35 -8.46
N TYR A 211 4.34 17.46 -7.86
CA TYR A 211 2.95 17.76 -7.53
C TYR A 211 2.86 18.07 -6.04
N CYS A 212 2.72 19.36 -5.72
CA CYS A 212 2.32 19.82 -4.39
C CYS A 212 0.81 20.01 -4.41
N TRP A 213 0.08 19.23 -3.61
CA TRP A 213 -1.36 19.41 -3.45
C TRP A 213 -1.64 20.19 -2.17
N LEU A 214 -2.26 21.36 -2.30
CA LEU A 214 -2.91 22.07 -1.21
C LEU A 214 -4.37 21.58 -1.17
N LEU A 215 -4.73 20.73 -0.21
CA LEU A 215 -6.15 20.53 0.13
C LEU A 215 -6.63 21.82 0.81
N ARG A 216 -7.23 22.71 0.03
CA ARG A 216 -7.95 23.87 0.57
C ARG A 216 -9.26 23.36 1.17
N ALA A 217 -9.34 23.30 2.50
CA ALA A 217 -10.62 23.13 3.18
C ALA A 217 -11.56 24.26 2.74
N ILE A 218 -12.77 23.91 2.28
CA ILE A 218 -13.81 24.89 1.97
C ILE A 218 -14.35 25.42 3.30
N GLU A 219 -14.13 26.71 3.59
CA GLU A 219 -14.74 27.39 4.72
C GLU A 219 -16.26 27.54 4.51
N MET A 220 -17.06 26.97 5.41
CA MET A 220 -18.45 27.38 5.62
C MET A 220 -18.45 28.63 6.53
N PRO A 221 -19.08 29.74 6.15
CA PRO A 221 -19.03 30.97 6.94
C PRO A 221 -19.93 30.85 8.17
N GLY A 222 -19.34 30.88 9.36
CA GLY A 222 -20.07 31.16 10.61
C GLY A 222 -19.94 30.10 11.70
N THR A 223 -18.74 29.93 12.26
CA THR A 223 -18.52 29.56 13.67
C THR A 223 -17.03 29.70 13.98
N GLY A 224 -16.70 30.44 15.04
CA GLY A 224 -15.33 30.79 15.40
C GLY A 224 -14.48 29.59 15.81
N MET A 225 -13.22 29.64 15.38
CA MET A 225 -12.06 28.85 15.83
C MET A 225 -12.16 27.32 15.72
N GLN A 226 -11.43 26.75 14.75
CA GLN A 226 -10.45 25.65 14.97
C GLN A 226 -9.32 25.76 13.93
N GLN A 227 -8.06 25.80 14.38
CA GLN A 227 -6.87 25.69 13.54
C GLN A 227 -6.78 24.26 12.99
N GLY A 228 -6.94 24.10 11.67
CA GLY A 228 -6.78 22.82 10.98
C GLY A 228 -5.32 22.53 10.64
N GLU A 229 -4.87 21.29 10.86
CA GLU A 229 -3.61 20.76 10.35
C GLU A 229 -3.56 20.84 8.82
N VAL A 230 -2.49 21.40 8.29
CA VAL A 230 -2.16 21.36 6.86
C VAL A 230 -1.11 20.26 6.68
N THR A 231 -1.51 19.12 6.13
CA THR A 231 -0.57 18.05 5.78
C THR A 231 0.00 18.31 4.39
N TYR A 232 1.31 18.52 4.31
CA TYR A 232 2.04 18.70 3.07
C TYR A 232 2.57 17.33 2.60
N GLY A 233 2.23 16.92 1.36
CA GLY A 233 2.77 15.73 0.73
C GLY A 233 3.45 16.07 -0.59
N LEU A 234 4.71 15.66 -0.74
CA LEU A 234 5.50 15.84 -1.98
C LEU A 234 5.60 14.48 -2.71
N HIS A 235 5.05 14.40 -3.93
CA HIS A 235 5.23 13.23 -4.79
C HIS A 235 6.07 13.64 -6.00
N VAL A 236 7.32 13.16 -6.06
CA VAL A 236 8.25 13.43 -7.17
C VAL A 236 8.28 12.21 -8.08
N THR A 237 7.88 12.36 -9.34
CA THR A 237 8.00 11.30 -10.35
C THR A 237 9.14 11.64 -11.29
N SER A 238 10.36 11.24 -10.95
CA SER A 238 11.44 11.12 -11.93
C SER A 238 11.38 9.72 -12.57
N SER A 239 11.82 9.59 -13.82
CA SER A 239 12.03 8.27 -14.43
C SER A 239 12.96 7.48 -13.50
N SER A 240 12.40 6.44 -12.85
CA SER A 240 12.95 5.71 -11.70
C SER A 240 14.37 5.17 -11.87
N LYS A 241 14.94 5.21 -13.08
CA LYS A 241 16.29 4.73 -13.38
C LYS A 241 17.35 5.82 -13.17
N ASP A 242 17.11 7.03 -13.67
CA ASP A 242 18.08 8.15 -13.59
C ASP A 242 18.26 8.68 -12.17
N TYR A 243 17.22 8.65 -11.34
CA TYR A 243 17.34 9.08 -9.95
C TYR A 243 18.14 8.08 -9.10
N ILE A 244 17.85 6.77 -9.25
CA ILE A 244 18.57 5.71 -8.52
C ILE A 244 20.04 5.65 -8.96
N ASP A 245 20.33 5.85 -10.24
CA ASP A 245 21.70 5.83 -10.74
C ASP A 245 22.50 7.06 -10.30
N ARG A 246 21.87 8.25 -10.16
CA ARG A 246 22.49 9.46 -9.58
C ARG A 246 22.76 9.33 -8.08
N VAL A 247 21.82 8.80 -7.30
CA VAL A 247 22.01 8.55 -5.86
C VAL A 247 23.14 7.54 -5.63
N ARG A 248 23.21 6.48 -6.45
CA ARG A 248 24.32 5.50 -6.40
C ARG A 248 25.67 6.08 -6.79
N ALA A 249 25.72 7.06 -7.69
CA ALA A 249 26.96 7.74 -8.06
C ALA A 249 27.47 8.64 -6.92
N SER A 250 26.56 9.35 -6.24
CA SER A 250 26.88 10.22 -5.10
C SER A 250 27.43 9.42 -3.90
N LEU A 251 26.82 8.28 -3.58
CA LEU A 251 27.29 7.39 -2.50
C LEU A 251 28.65 6.72 -2.79
N ARG A 252 29.09 6.63 -4.05
CA ARG A 252 30.42 6.11 -4.39
C ARG A 252 31.54 7.15 -4.23
N GLN A 253 31.21 8.44 -4.28
CA GLN A 253 32.20 9.52 -4.10
C GLN A 253 32.56 9.71 -2.63
N THR A 254 31.63 9.41 -1.70
CA THR A 254 31.88 9.48 -0.25
C THR A 254 32.86 8.38 0.22
N ASP A 255 32.74 7.15 -0.29
CA ASP A 255 33.65 6.03 0.08
C ASP A 255 35.10 6.25 -0.36
N THR A 256 35.34 6.95 -1.48
CA THR A 256 36.72 7.22 -1.96
C THR A 256 37.43 8.33 -1.20
N THR A 257 36.70 9.14 -0.42
CA THR A 257 37.27 10.30 0.27
C THR A 257 37.76 9.94 1.68
N GLU A 258 37.19 8.90 2.30
CA GLU A 258 37.60 8.43 3.64
C GLU A 258 38.92 7.65 3.64
N HIS A 259 39.36 7.09 2.50
CA HIS A 259 40.62 6.33 2.40
C HIS A 259 41.87 7.17 2.07
N ARG A 260 41.77 8.50 1.98
CA ARG A 260 42.90 9.38 1.61
C ARG A 260 43.44 10.26 2.74
N THR A 261 42.97 10.04 3.97
CA THR A 261 43.45 10.77 5.15
C THR A 261 43.93 9.80 6.23
N GLN A 262 45.06 9.14 5.97
CA GLN A 262 45.97 8.58 6.96
C GLN A 262 47.40 8.76 6.47
#